data_AF-A0A8T5K7D5-F1
#
_entry.id   AF-A0A8T5K7D5-F1
#
_cell.length_a   1.000
_cell.length_b   1.000
_cell.length_c   1.000
_cell.angle_alpha   90.00
_cell.angle_beta   90.00
_cell.angle_gamma   90.00
#
_symmetry.space_group_name_H-M   'P 1'
#
loop_
_entity.id
_entity.type
_entity.pdbx_description
1 polymer ?
#
loop_
_entity_poly.entity_id
_entity_poly.type
_entity_poly.pdbx_seq_one_letter_code
_entity_poly.pdbx_strand_id
1 'polypeptide(L)'
;MTTKYDDLILKNTSNWRSTSDITRKVGGDKSAIIQACERLVEMDYLQTNPNKNKIMYKRKDTLQSEFNFLLMMDKFEMNQKTELNRLKQIPTLMMTDGKRFRSKGIELLEHILEEVDRAYMVKTRLDDQKNKSLISVKIADDRIKKIDKYIEKIMNEVVNKHQEENTIKAIKEYFQNHATKFELKV
;
A
#
# COMPACT_ATOMS: atom_id res chain seq x y z
N MET A 1 4.14 9.43 -5.78
CA MET A 1 4.24 8.70 -4.49
C MET A 1 4.10 7.25 -4.84
N THR A 2 5.12 6.45 -4.59
CA THR A 2 5.06 5.00 -4.77
C THR A 2 5.88 4.27 -3.75
N THR A 3 5.54 3.01 -3.51
CA THR A 3 6.46 2.07 -2.84
C THR A 3 7.75 1.93 -3.67
N LYS A 4 8.75 1.25 -3.09
CA LYS A 4 10.13 1.11 -3.59
C LYS A 4 10.27 0.89 -5.10
N TYR A 5 9.35 0.18 -5.75
CA TYR A 5 9.43 -0.16 -7.17
C TYR A 5 8.30 0.40 -8.04
N ASP A 6 7.16 0.84 -7.49
CA ASP A 6 5.97 1.05 -8.32
C ASP A 6 6.15 2.18 -9.35
N ASP A 7 6.83 3.28 -9.01
CA ASP A 7 7.04 4.40 -9.96
C ASP A 7 7.83 3.92 -11.18
N LEU A 8 8.86 3.10 -10.95
CA LEU A 8 9.67 2.54 -12.02
C LEU A 8 8.90 1.49 -12.82
N ILE A 9 8.07 0.66 -12.17
CA ILE A 9 7.21 -0.31 -12.86
C ILE A 9 6.22 0.45 -13.76
N LEU A 10 5.52 1.45 -13.23
CA LEU A 10 4.55 2.26 -13.97
C LEU A 10 5.18 3.04 -15.12
N LYS A 11 6.41 3.54 -14.94
CA LYS A 11 7.19 4.19 -16.03
C LYS A 11 7.56 3.22 -17.15
N ASN A 12 7.84 1.97 -16.82
CA ASN A 12 8.30 0.96 -17.79
C ASN A 12 7.18 0.16 -18.46
N THR A 13 5.92 0.35 -18.05
CA THR A 13 4.75 -0.43 -18.51
C THR A 13 3.79 0.37 -19.39
N SER A 14 4.24 1.45 -20.03
CA SER A 14 3.42 2.24 -20.98
C SER A 14 2.86 1.40 -22.15
N ASN A 15 3.59 0.34 -22.53
CA ASN A 15 3.17 -0.71 -23.45
C ASN A 15 3.30 -2.08 -22.79
N TRP A 16 2.73 -3.12 -23.41
CA TRP A 16 2.84 -4.49 -22.91
C TRP A 16 4.30 -4.89 -22.68
N ARG A 17 4.65 -5.25 -21.44
CA ARG A 17 5.97 -5.76 -21.05
C ARG A 17 5.84 -7.08 -20.32
N SER A 18 6.77 -8.00 -20.59
CA SER A 18 6.89 -9.22 -19.81
C SER A 18 7.49 -8.92 -18.43
N THR A 19 7.24 -9.83 -17.48
CA THR A 19 7.87 -9.81 -16.16
C THR A 19 9.40 -9.76 -16.23
N SER A 20 10.02 -10.48 -17.18
CA SER A 20 11.48 -10.48 -17.37
C SER A 20 12.02 -9.12 -17.82
N ASP A 21 11.29 -8.40 -18.67
CA ASP A 21 11.69 -7.06 -19.09
C ASP A 21 11.51 -6.03 -17.99
N ILE A 22 10.41 -6.12 -17.23
CA ILE A 22 10.16 -5.22 -16.10
C ILE A 22 11.25 -5.40 -15.04
N THR A 23 11.50 -6.63 -14.58
CA THR A 23 12.53 -6.92 -13.56
C THR A 23 13.92 -6.45 -13.98
N ARG A 24 14.30 -6.62 -15.25
CA ARG A 24 15.57 -6.13 -15.79
C ARG A 24 15.67 -4.60 -15.79
N LYS A 25 14.60 -3.89 -16.15
CA LYS A 25 14.58 -2.42 -16.25
C LYS A 25 14.42 -1.71 -14.92
N VAL A 26 13.63 -2.28 -14.02
CA VAL A 26 13.44 -1.75 -12.66
C VAL A 26 14.72 -1.95 -11.85
N GLY A 27 15.32 -3.14 -11.94
CA GLY A 27 16.52 -3.49 -11.19
C GLY A 27 16.25 -3.70 -9.69
N GLY A 28 17.02 -4.59 -9.07
CA GLY A 28 16.85 -4.94 -7.65
C GLY A 28 16.29 -6.35 -7.45
N ASP A 29 15.54 -6.53 -6.37
CA ASP A 29 15.03 -7.84 -5.99
C ASP A 29 13.90 -8.29 -6.94
N LYS A 30 14.14 -9.37 -7.70
CA LYS A 30 13.21 -9.86 -8.72
C LYS A 30 11.87 -10.26 -8.11
N SER A 31 11.87 -10.95 -6.97
CA SER A 31 10.65 -11.45 -6.34
C SER A 31 9.78 -10.30 -5.85
N ALA A 32 10.38 -9.29 -5.21
CA ALA A 32 9.68 -8.11 -4.75
C ALA A 32 9.11 -7.27 -5.91
N ILE A 33 9.82 -7.18 -7.05
CA ILE A 33 9.31 -6.50 -8.25
C ILE A 33 8.10 -7.24 -8.83
N ILE A 34 8.12 -8.58 -8.84
CA ILE A 34 6.99 -9.40 -9.32
C ILE A 34 5.77 -9.17 -8.43
N GLN A 35 5.96 -9.24 -7.11
CA GLN A 35 4.88 -8.97 -6.15
C GLN A 35 4.35 -7.54 -6.26
N ALA A 36 5.21 -6.55 -6.53
CA ALA A 36 4.78 -5.19 -6.80
C ALA A 36 3.92 -5.09 -8.07
N CYS A 37 4.26 -5.82 -9.13
CA CYS A 37 3.43 -5.88 -10.34
C CYS A 37 2.04 -6.48 -10.05
N GLU A 38 1.97 -7.58 -9.30
CA GLU A 38 0.71 -8.21 -8.92
C GLU A 38 -0.16 -7.26 -8.09
N ARG A 39 0.43 -6.58 -7.11
CA ARG A 39 -0.28 -5.62 -6.26
C ARG A 39 -0.76 -4.38 -7.04
N LEU A 40 0.00 -3.93 -8.03
CA LEU A 40 -0.46 -2.88 -8.95
C LEU A 40 -1.60 -3.35 -9.85
N VAL A 41 -1.72 -4.64 -10.15
CA VAL A 41 -2.92 -5.20 -10.82
C VAL A 41 -4.10 -5.18 -9.86
N GLU A 42 -3.92 -5.62 -8.61
CA GLU A 42 -4.97 -5.61 -7.57
C GLU A 42 -5.52 -4.19 -7.33
N MET A 43 -4.66 -3.15 -7.41
CA MET A 43 -5.05 -1.74 -7.28
C MET A 43 -5.57 -1.10 -8.59
N ASP A 44 -5.73 -1.87 -9.67
CA ASP A 44 -6.18 -1.39 -10.99
C ASP A 44 -5.27 -0.32 -11.62
N TYR A 45 -3.96 -0.38 -11.36
CA TYR A 45 -2.92 0.43 -12.02
C TYR A 45 -2.28 -0.30 -13.21
N LEU A 46 -2.23 -1.63 -13.16
CA LEU A 46 -1.78 -2.49 -14.26
C LEU A 46 -2.92 -3.40 -14.72
N GLN A 47 -2.89 -3.75 -16.01
CA GLN A 47 -3.68 -4.83 -16.59
C GLN A 47 -2.74 -5.94 -17.07
N THR A 48 -3.23 -7.17 -17.00
CA THR A 48 -2.58 -8.34 -17.58
C THR A 48 -3.21 -8.69 -18.92
N ASN A 49 -2.45 -9.32 -19.81
CA ASN A 49 -2.98 -9.78 -21.09
C ASN A 49 -3.75 -11.11 -20.90
N PRO A 50 -4.99 -11.24 -21.40
CA PRO A 50 -5.75 -12.48 -21.24
C PRO A 50 -5.30 -13.61 -22.18
N ASN A 51 -4.60 -13.30 -23.29
CA ASN A 51 -4.52 -14.21 -24.45
C ASN A 51 -3.10 -14.66 -24.85
N LYS A 52 -2.14 -14.83 -23.92
CA LYS A 52 -0.82 -15.41 -24.26
C LYS A 52 -0.28 -16.33 -23.17
N ASN A 53 0.54 -17.31 -23.57
CA ASN A 53 1.29 -18.23 -22.71
C ASN A 53 2.28 -17.54 -21.74
N LYS A 54 2.37 -16.20 -21.75
CA LYS A 54 3.26 -15.39 -20.91
C LYS A 54 2.48 -14.20 -20.37
N ILE A 55 2.56 -14.01 -19.06
CA ILE A 55 2.00 -12.85 -18.36
C ILE A 55 2.75 -11.59 -18.84
N MET A 56 1.99 -10.61 -19.30
CA MET A 56 2.48 -9.29 -19.66
C MET A 56 1.66 -8.23 -18.94
N TYR A 57 2.32 -7.15 -18.54
CA TYR A 57 1.69 -6.03 -17.86
C TYR A 57 1.68 -4.79 -18.74
N LYS A 58 0.62 -4.00 -18.65
CA LYS A 58 0.51 -2.66 -19.21
C LYS A 58 -0.17 -1.74 -18.21
N ARG A 59 0.29 -0.50 -18.11
CA ARG A 59 -0.33 0.52 -17.26
C ARG A 59 -1.76 0.82 -17.73
N LYS A 60 -2.67 1.00 -16.77
CA LYS A 60 -4.04 1.45 -17.00
C LYS A 60 -4.12 2.95 -16.72
N ASP A 61 -4.26 3.72 -17.79
CA ASP A 61 -4.46 5.17 -17.73
C ASP A 61 -5.95 5.54 -17.69
N THR A 62 -6.84 4.56 -17.61
CA THR A 62 -8.29 4.73 -17.52
C THR A 62 -8.75 4.92 -16.08
N LEU A 63 -9.98 5.45 -15.91
CA LEU A 63 -10.64 5.51 -14.62
C LEU A 63 -10.91 4.10 -14.07
N GLN A 64 -10.77 3.96 -12.74
CA GLN A 64 -11.10 2.73 -12.05
C GLN A 64 -12.63 2.62 -11.92
N SER A 65 -13.19 1.51 -12.42
CA SER A 65 -14.62 1.20 -12.27
C SER A 65 -15.00 1.01 -10.80
N GLU A 66 -16.29 1.15 -10.47
CA GLU A 66 -16.76 0.84 -9.12
C GLU A 66 -16.47 -0.61 -8.73
N PHE A 67 -16.70 -1.55 -9.64
CA PHE A 67 -16.38 -2.96 -9.43
C PHE A 67 -14.91 -3.19 -9.06
N ASN A 68 -13.98 -2.61 -9.83
CA ASN A 68 -12.54 -2.75 -9.54
C ASN A 68 -12.14 -2.06 -8.24
N PHE A 69 -12.77 -0.92 -7.92
CA PHE A 69 -12.56 -0.25 -6.64
C PHE A 69 -12.99 -1.14 -5.46
N LEU A 70 -14.15 -1.80 -5.55
CA LEU A 70 -14.63 -2.70 -4.51
C LEU A 70 -13.70 -3.92 -4.35
N LEU A 71 -13.26 -4.55 -5.44
CA LEU A 71 -12.30 -5.66 -5.38
C LEU A 71 -10.98 -5.27 -4.72
N MET A 72 -10.46 -4.07 -5.03
CA MET A 72 -9.27 -3.53 -4.39
C MET A 72 -9.50 -3.31 -2.89
N MET A 73 -10.65 -2.76 -2.49
CA MET A 73 -10.98 -2.57 -1.08
C MET A 73 -11.11 -3.90 -0.33
N ASP A 74 -11.73 -4.93 -0.94
CA ASP A 74 -11.81 -6.27 -0.34
C ASP A 74 -10.42 -6.86 -0.08
N LYS A 75 -9.48 -6.62 -1.00
CA LYS A 75 -8.08 -7.03 -0.83
C LYS A 75 -7.38 -6.29 0.30
N PHE A 76 -7.54 -4.96 0.37
CA PHE A 76 -7.01 -4.17 1.47
C PHE A 76 -7.56 -4.65 2.81
N GLU A 77 -8.87 -4.91 2.91
CA GLU A 77 -9.48 -5.43 4.14
C GLU A 77 -8.97 -6.82 4.52
N MET A 78 -8.70 -7.69 3.53
CA MET A 78 -8.09 -9.00 3.77
C MET A 78 -6.67 -8.88 4.30
N ASN A 79 -5.85 -8.01 3.71
CA ASN A 79 -4.48 -7.75 4.18
C ASN A 79 -4.49 -7.19 5.61
N GLN A 80 -5.34 -6.20 5.88
CA GLN A 80 -5.51 -5.64 7.23
C GLN A 80 -5.94 -6.70 8.25
N LYS A 81 -6.85 -7.61 7.91
CA LYS A 81 -7.21 -8.72 8.82
C LYS A 81 -5.99 -9.59 9.15
N THR A 82 -5.16 -9.90 8.17
CA THR A 82 -3.92 -10.66 8.38
C THR A 82 -2.94 -9.92 9.29
N GLU A 83 -2.73 -8.62 9.05
CA GLU A 83 -1.86 -7.77 9.87
C GLU A 83 -2.34 -7.67 11.31
N LEU A 84 -3.63 -7.42 11.52
CA LEU A 84 -4.23 -7.34 12.86
C LEU A 84 -4.14 -8.68 13.60
N ASN A 85 -4.27 -9.80 12.90
CA ASN A 85 -4.08 -11.12 13.49
C ASN A 85 -2.62 -11.35 13.91
N ARG A 86 -1.65 -10.97 13.06
CA ARG A 86 -0.23 -11.02 13.41
C ARG A 86 0.08 -10.10 14.60
N LEU A 87 -0.46 -8.88 14.59
CA LEU A 87 -0.35 -7.92 15.67
C LEU A 87 -0.81 -8.54 17.00
N LYS A 88 -1.97 -9.19 17.04
CA LYS A 88 -2.48 -9.89 18.25
C LYS A 88 -1.52 -10.96 18.77
N GLN A 89 -0.90 -11.74 17.86
CA GLN A 89 0.00 -12.84 18.21
C GLN A 89 1.37 -12.38 18.73
N ILE A 90 1.80 -11.14 18.43
CA ILE A 90 3.07 -10.62 18.92
C ILE A 90 2.87 -10.05 20.34
N PRO A 91 3.53 -10.60 21.38
CA PRO A 91 3.31 -10.15 22.75
C PRO A 91 3.87 -8.75 23.02
N THR A 92 5.02 -8.42 22.41
CA THR A 92 5.63 -7.09 22.47
C THR A 92 6.36 -6.78 21.17
N LEU A 93 6.23 -5.54 20.70
CA LEU A 93 6.96 -5.02 19.53
C LEU A 93 8.38 -4.57 19.92
N MET A 94 8.63 -4.28 21.19
CA MET A 94 9.89 -3.72 21.69
C MET A 94 10.80 -4.80 22.27
N MET A 95 12.10 -4.56 22.18
CA MET A 95 13.12 -5.28 22.95
C MET A 95 12.97 -4.97 24.44
N THR A 96 13.59 -5.79 25.30
CA THR A 96 13.55 -5.60 26.76
C THR A 96 14.18 -4.28 27.22
N ASP A 97 15.03 -3.67 26.37
CA ASP A 97 15.60 -2.34 26.62
C ASP A 97 14.61 -1.19 26.43
N GLY A 98 13.42 -1.44 25.89
CA GLY A 98 12.38 -0.43 25.62
C GLY A 98 12.77 0.61 24.57
N LYS A 99 13.89 0.43 23.87
CA LYS A 99 14.43 1.41 22.92
C LYS A 99 14.35 0.95 21.47
N ARG A 100 14.47 -0.35 21.22
CA ARG A 100 14.51 -0.91 19.86
C ARG A 100 13.33 -1.81 19.59
N PHE A 101 12.87 -1.84 18.35
CA PHE A 101 11.91 -2.85 17.91
C PHE A 101 12.57 -4.23 17.79
N ARG A 102 11.80 -5.27 18.05
CA ARG A 102 12.17 -6.66 17.72
C ARG A 102 12.03 -6.86 16.21
N SER A 103 12.77 -7.81 15.64
CA SER A 103 12.68 -8.13 14.19
C SER A 103 11.24 -8.39 13.73
N LYS A 104 10.49 -9.24 14.45
CA LYS A 104 9.07 -9.49 14.15
C LYS A 104 8.19 -8.25 14.23
N GLY A 105 8.55 -7.29 15.10
CA GLY A 105 7.85 -6.02 15.22
C GLY A 105 8.14 -5.13 14.01
N ILE A 106 9.41 -5.03 13.61
CA ILE A 106 9.83 -4.32 12.39
C ILE A 106 9.13 -4.90 11.17
N GLU A 107 9.18 -6.22 10.96
CA GLU A 107 8.53 -6.88 9.83
C GLU A 107 7.02 -6.59 9.75
N LEU A 108 6.33 -6.52 10.90
CA LEU A 108 4.92 -6.17 10.94
C LEU A 108 4.69 -4.70 10.60
N LEU A 109 5.48 -3.79 11.18
CA LEU A 109 5.38 -2.36 10.92
C LEU A 109 5.70 -2.02 9.46
N GLU A 110 6.70 -2.67 8.86
CA GLU A 110 7.05 -2.53 7.44
C GLU A 110 5.90 -2.99 6.53
N HIS A 111 5.25 -4.11 6.85
CA HIS A 111 4.11 -4.61 6.06
C HIS A 111 2.92 -3.64 6.14
N ILE A 112 2.57 -3.18 7.35
CA ILE A 112 1.49 -2.21 7.56
C ILE A 112 1.80 -0.91 6.83
N LEU A 113 3.04 -0.45 6.91
CA LEU A 113 3.48 0.77 6.24
C LEU A 113 3.35 0.65 4.72
N GLU A 114 3.72 -0.50 4.14
CA GLU A 114 3.60 -0.76 2.70
C GLU A 114 2.12 -0.68 2.25
N GLU A 115 1.20 -1.27 3.02
CA GLU A 115 -0.23 -1.23 2.72
C GLU A 115 -0.84 0.17 2.90
N VAL A 116 -0.40 0.91 3.91
CA VAL A 116 -0.82 2.30 4.13
C VAL A 116 -0.32 3.22 3.02
N ASP A 117 0.95 3.11 2.62
CA ASP A 117 1.51 3.88 1.50
C ASP A 117 0.75 3.61 0.20
N ARG A 118 0.37 2.36 -0.06
CA ARG A 118 -0.50 1.98 -1.20
C ARG A 118 -1.88 2.61 -1.13
N ALA A 119 -2.51 2.60 0.03
CA ALA A 119 -3.79 3.26 0.25
C ALA A 119 -3.69 4.77 -0.07
N TYR A 120 -2.60 5.42 0.35
CA TYR A 120 -2.32 6.81 -0.01
C TYR A 120 -2.08 7.04 -1.51
N MET A 121 -1.43 6.10 -2.21
CA MET A 121 -1.30 6.17 -3.67
C MET A 121 -2.67 6.24 -4.34
N VAL A 122 -3.61 5.36 -3.95
CA VAL A 122 -4.98 5.35 -4.48
C VAL A 122 -5.69 6.67 -4.17
N LYS A 123 -5.60 7.17 -2.94
CA LYS A 123 -6.17 8.47 -2.55
C LYS A 123 -5.67 9.60 -3.44
N THR A 124 -4.35 9.64 -3.68
CA THR A 124 -3.72 10.65 -4.53
C THR A 124 -4.20 10.57 -5.97
N ARG A 125 -4.36 9.36 -6.52
CA ARG A 125 -4.93 9.17 -7.87
C ARG A 125 -6.37 9.66 -7.93
N LEU A 126 -7.18 9.40 -6.90
CA LEU A 126 -8.57 9.87 -6.83
C LEU A 126 -8.65 11.40 -6.75
N ASP A 127 -7.80 12.04 -5.94
CA ASP A 127 -7.75 13.50 -5.84
C ASP A 127 -7.28 14.15 -7.15
N ASP A 128 -6.26 13.59 -7.82
CA ASP A 128 -5.83 14.06 -9.14
C ASP A 128 -6.96 13.94 -10.19
N GLN A 129 -7.66 12.81 -10.21
CA GLN A 129 -8.80 12.58 -11.11
C GLN A 129 -9.96 13.53 -10.80
N LYS A 130 -10.22 13.81 -9.51
CA LYS A 130 -11.23 14.77 -9.04
C LYS A 130 -10.90 16.19 -9.52
N ASN A 131 -9.65 16.63 -9.33
CA ASN A 131 -9.19 17.96 -9.73
C ASN A 131 -9.20 18.16 -11.26
N LYS A 132 -9.01 17.07 -12.02
CA LYS A 132 -9.12 17.06 -13.49
C LYS A 132 -10.55 16.85 -14.00
N SER A 133 -11.55 16.76 -13.11
CA SER A 133 -12.95 16.49 -13.45
C SER A 133 -13.16 15.18 -14.24
N LEU A 134 -12.27 14.20 -14.08
CA LEU A 134 -12.39 12.89 -14.72
C LEU A 134 -13.37 11.98 -13.97
N ILE A 135 -13.52 12.22 -12.67
CA ILE A 135 -14.48 11.53 -11.80
C ILE A 135 -15.34 12.57 -11.08
N SER A 136 -16.58 12.24 -10.75
CA SER A 136 -17.41 13.16 -9.98
C SER A 136 -16.84 13.36 -8.57
N VAL A 137 -16.95 14.59 -8.07
CA VAL A 137 -16.50 14.96 -6.71
C VAL A 137 -17.08 14.01 -5.66
N LYS A 138 -18.38 13.74 -5.75
CA LYS A 138 -19.08 12.82 -4.84
C LYS A 138 -18.46 11.42 -4.83
N ILE A 139 -18.22 10.82 -6.00
CA ILE A 139 -17.65 9.46 -6.07
C ILE A 139 -16.21 9.45 -5.55
N ALA A 140 -15.41 10.45 -5.89
CA ALA A 140 -14.04 10.54 -5.38
C ALA A 140 -14.02 10.66 -3.85
N ASP A 141 -14.80 11.58 -3.29
CA ASP A 141 -14.83 11.81 -1.85
C ASP A 141 -15.37 10.60 -1.08
N ASP A 142 -16.40 9.90 -1.59
CA ASP A 142 -16.92 8.67 -1.00
C ASP A 142 -15.85 7.55 -0.98
N ARG A 143 -15.08 7.42 -2.06
CA ARG A 143 -13.98 6.44 -2.15
C ARG A 143 -12.82 6.79 -1.22
N ILE A 144 -12.42 8.05 -1.20
CA ILE A 144 -11.37 8.56 -0.31
C ILE A 144 -11.74 8.31 1.15
N LYS A 145 -13.00 8.56 1.55
CA LYS A 145 -13.48 8.31 2.90
C LYS A 145 -13.39 6.83 3.30
N LYS A 146 -13.66 5.90 2.38
CA LYS A 146 -13.49 4.45 2.63
C LYS A 146 -12.02 4.09 2.86
N ILE A 147 -11.11 4.68 2.08
CA ILE A 147 -9.66 4.50 2.22
C ILE A 147 -9.17 5.09 3.54
N ASP A 148 -9.61 6.30 3.90
CA ASP A 148 -9.24 6.95 5.16
C ASP A 148 -9.67 6.11 6.36
N LYS A 149 -10.91 5.58 6.36
CA LYS A 149 -11.38 4.66 7.40
C LYS A 149 -10.53 3.39 7.49
N TYR A 150 -10.07 2.87 6.36
CA TYR A 150 -9.18 1.72 6.32
C TYR A 150 -7.84 2.03 7.00
N ILE A 151 -7.20 3.15 6.64
CA ILE A 151 -5.91 3.60 7.22
C ILE A 151 -6.05 3.85 8.72
N GLU A 152 -7.06 4.64 9.12
CA GLU A 152 -7.32 4.96 10.52
C GLU A 152 -7.47 3.71 11.38
N LYS A 153 -8.19 2.70 10.88
CA LYS A 153 -8.42 1.47 11.61
C LYS A 153 -7.12 0.72 11.93
N ILE A 154 -6.26 0.47 10.94
CA ILE A 154 -5.01 -0.27 11.19
C ILE A 154 -4.06 0.55 12.08
N MET A 155 -3.94 1.86 11.84
CA MET A 155 -3.07 2.73 12.63
C MET A 155 -3.51 2.81 14.09
N ASN A 156 -4.82 2.94 14.35
CA ASN A 156 -5.36 2.99 15.71
C ASN A 156 -5.18 1.65 16.42
N GLU A 157 -5.41 0.51 15.77
CA GLU A 157 -5.20 -0.81 16.37
C GLU A 157 -3.74 -1.06 16.77
N VAL A 158 -2.78 -0.66 15.93
CA VAL A 158 -1.35 -0.77 16.24
C VAL A 158 -0.99 0.08 17.44
N VAL A 159 -1.46 1.34 17.51
CA VAL A 159 -1.19 2.23 18.63
C VAL A 159 -1.87 1.74 19.91
N ASN A 160 -3.16 1.38 19.84
CA ASN A 160 -3.98 1.03 21.01
C ASN A 160 -3.63 -0.33 21.63
N LYS A 161 -2.94 -1.21 20.89
CA LYS A 161 -2.39 -2.44 21.47
C LYS A 161 -1.37 -2.15 22.58
N HIS A 162 -0.72 -1.00 22.54
CA HIS A 162 0.32 -0.61 23.48
C HIS A 162 -0.20 0.41 24.46
N GLN A 163 0.08 0.20 25.75
CA GLN A 163 -0.25 1.15 26.81
C GLN A 163 0.95 2.04 27.15
N GLU A 164 2.18 1.62 26.83
CA GLU A 164 3.37 2.38 27.18
C GLU A 164 3.57 3.55 26.22
N GLU A 165 3.63 4.77 26.77
CA GLU A 165 3.78 6.01 26.01
C GLU A 165 5.04 6.00 25.11
N ASN A 166 6.14 5.45 25.61
CA ASN A 166 7.39 5.31 24.85
C ASN A 166 7.24 4.38 23.63
N THR A 167 6.51 3.27 23.77
CA THR A 167 6.22 2.34 22.67
C THR A 167 5.37 3.03 21.61
N ILE A 168 4.29 3.71 22.03
CA ILE A 168 3.41 4.48 21.14
C ILE A 168 4.20 5.54 20.38
N LYS A 169 5.07 6.28 21.08
CA LYS A 169 5.93 7.30 20.48
C LYS A 169 6.88 6.69 19.45
N ALA A 170 7.56 5.59 19.78
CA ALA A 170 8.46 4.91 18.85
C ALA A 170 7.73 4.42 17.59
N ILE A 171 6.50 3.90 17.72
CA ILE A 171 5.68 3.47 16.58
C ILE A 171 5.33 4.65 15.68
N LYS A 172 4.86 5.76 16.26
CA LYS A 172 4.53 6.98 15.52
C LYS A 172 5.76 7.53 14.79
N GLU A 173 6.89 7.63 15.48
CA GLU A 173 8.17 8.05 14.88
C GLU A 173 8.60 7.11 13.76
N TYR A 174 8.43 5.80 13.92
CA TYR A 174 8.75 4.82 12.88
C TYR A 174 7.94 5.08 11.61
N PHE A 175 6.60 5.19 11.72
CA PHE A 175 5.75 5.47 10.57
C PHE A 175 6.04 6.85 9.95
N GLN A 176 6.28 7.89 10.76
CA GLN A 176 6.62 9.22 10.26
C GLN A 176 7.94 9.23 9.46
N ASN A 177 8.96 8.52 9.96
CA ASN A 177 10.28 8.50 9.35
C ASN A 177 10.37 7.60 8.11
N HIS A 178 9.52 6.57 8.02
CA HIS A 178 9.60 5.56 6.96
C HIS A 178 8.47 5.66 5.94
N ALA A 179 7.37 6.33 6.26
CA ALA A 179 6.33 6.55 5.27
C ALA A 179 6.80 7.48 4.18
N THR A 180 6.38 7.18 2.95
CA THR A 180 6.72 8.00 1.80
C THR A 180 6.10 9.42 1.88
N LYS A 181 5.13 9.63 2.80
CA LYS A 181 4.85 10.89 3.52
C LYS A 181 3.68 10.67 4.50
N PHE A 182 3.96 10.57 5.81
CA PHE A 182 2.96 10.84 6.85
C PHE A 182 3.20 12.26 7.37
N GLU A 183 2.63 13.28 6.72
CA GLU A 183 2.37 14.55 7.42
C GLU A 183 1.13 14.32 8.29
N LEU A 184 1.27 13.55 9.37
CA LEU A 184 0.29 13.58 10.47
C LEU A 184 0.34 14.99 11.05
N LYS A 185 -0.64 15.82 10.70
CA LYS A 185 -0.87 17.05 11.46
C LYS A 185 -1.22 16.65 12.89
N VAL A 186 -0.28 16.93 13.79
CA VAL A 186 -0.47 16.94 15.25
C VAL A 186 -1.43 18.08 15.60
#